data_AF-A0A098M3W7-F1
#
_entry.id   AF-A0A098M3W7-F1
#
_cell.length_a   1.000
_cell.length_b   1.000
_cell.length_c   1.000
_cell.angle_alpha   90.00
_cell.angle_beta   90.00
_cell.angle_gamma   90.00
#
_symmetry.space_group_name_H-M   'P 1'
#
loop_
_entity.id
_entity.type
_entity.pdbx_description
1 polymer ?
#
loop_
_entity_poly.entity_id
_entity_poly.type
_entity_poly.pdbx_seq_one_letter_code
_entity_poly.pdbx_strand_id
1 'polypeptide(L)'
;MSMWKRIGNLFSKSEPPAVEKSMLQLAPGDICEVSLVTYEVTGRTHNRGRNAVVLTLRDGIHISYLHIEEREQLQYGLYKPIDGRLDNPAAVPATLELDDQVFYLEEEYEGHVAVVGQTPFMNGGDQHVWQYQTDEFRLLRIEWQNGRFMLYEGEKVIPGDVKVIRAS
;
A
#
# COMPACT_ATOMS: atom_id res chain seq x y z
N MET A 1 -7.81 -32.03 -48.93
CA MET A 1 -7.80 -31.22 -47.69
C MET A 1 -9.19 -30.64 -47.49
N SER A 2 -9.85 -31.00 -46.39
CA SER A 2 -11.29 -30.84 -46.19
C SER A 2 -11.67 -29.44 -45.71
N MET A 3 -12.62 -28.78 -46.39
CA MET A 3 -13.15 -27.44 -46.06
C MET A 3 -13.73 -27.32 -44.63
N TRP A 4 -14.05 -28.45 -44.02
CA TRP A 4 -14.61 -28.55 -42.67
C TRP A 4 -13.62 -28.11 -41.57
N LYS A 5 -12.29 -28.26 -41.80
CA LYS A 5 -11.27 -27.74 -40.87
C LYS A 5 -11.20 -26.20 -40.85
N ARG A 6 -11.70 -25.52 -41.89
CA ARG A 6 -11.67 -24.05 -41.97
C ARG A 6 -12.81 -23.37 -41.19
N ILE A 7 -13.92 -24.07 -40.96
CA ILE A 7 -15.09 -23.52 -40.26
C ILE A 7 -14.95 -23.66 -38.74
N GLY A 8 -14.24 -24.70 -38.25
CA GLY A 8 -14.03 -24.94 -36.82
C GLY A 8 -13.20 -23.87 -36.10
N ASN A 9 -12.30 -23.17 -36.80
CA ASN A 9 -11.47 -22.12 -36.19
C ASN A 9 -12.20 -20.79 -35.95
N LEU A 10 -13.39 -20.58 -36.55
CA LEU A 10 -14.19 -19.36 -36.34
C LEU A 10 -14.95 -19.38 -35.01
N PHE A 11 -15.03 -20.53 -34.33
CA PHE A 11 -15.66 -20.70 -33.01
C PHE A 11 -14.66 -20.79 -31.86
N SER A 12 -13.38 -20.53 -32.10
CA SER A 12 -12.42 -20.34 -31.00
C SER A 12 -12.78 -19.04 -30.29
N LYS A 13 -13.52 -19.14 -29.17
CA LYS A 13 -13.65 -18.04 -28.23
C LYS A 13 -12.23 -17.62 -27.88
N SER A 14 -11.84 -16.40 -28.24
CA SER A 14 -10.61 -15.83 -27.70
C SER A 14 -10.70 -15.92 -26.19
N GLU A 15 -9.64 -16.39 -25.55
CA GLU A 15 -9.54 -16.39 -24.10
C GLU A 15 -9.92 -14.99 -23.60
N PRO A 16 -10.84 -14.86 -22.63
CA PRO A 16 -11.22 -13.54 -22.14
C PRO A 16 -9.94 -12.80 -21.73
N PRO A 17 -9.81 -11.50 -22.09
CA PRO A 17 -8.63 -10.74 -21.71
C PRO A 17 -8.41 -10.88 -20.22
N ALA A 18 -7.16 -11.18 -19.82
CA ALA A 18 -6.81 -11.34 -18.41
C ALA A 18 -7.29 -10.10 -17.65
N VAL A 19 -8.06 -10.32 -16.58
CA VAL A 19 -8.55 -9.23 -15.73
C VAL A 19 -7.32 -8.51 -15.18
N GLU A 20 -7.20 -7.21 -15.47
CA GLU A 20 -6.14 -6.39 -14.90
C GLU A 20 -6.27 -6.40 -13.38
N LYS A 21 -5.20 -6.83 -12.69
CA LYS A 21 -5.19 -6.80 -11.22
C LYS A 21 -5.34 -5.36 -10.74
N SER A 22 -6.12 -5.15 -9.69
CA SER A 22 -6.15 -3.86 -9.02
C SER A 22 -4.90 -3.64 -8.15
N MET A 23 -4.62 -2.38 -7.80
CA MET A 23 -3.53 -2.05 -6.87
C MET A 23 -3.64 -2.79 -5.53
N LEU A 24 -4.86 -3.03 -5.03
CA LEU A 24 -5.13 -3.79 -3.81
C LEU A 24 -4.70 -5.27 -3.91
N GLN A 25 -4.57 -5.80 -5.13
CA GLN A 25 -4.29 -7.22 -5.39
C GLN A 25 -2.81 -7.50 -5.67
N LEU A 26 -1.98 -6.46 -5.79
CA LEU A 26 -0.55 -6.65 -6.05
C LEU A 26 0.13 -7.46 -4.95
N ALA A 27 1.14 -8.23 -5.36
CA ALA A 27 1.91 -9.11 -4.51
C ALA A 27 3.41 -8.96 -4.81
N PRO A 28 4.29 -9.49 -3.93
CA PRO A 28 5.72 -9.45 -4.20
C PRO A 28 6.09 -10.00 -5.58
N GLY A 29 6.91 -9.26 -6.33
CA GLY A 29 7.30 -9.55 -7.72
C GLY A 29 6.49 -8.81 -8.79
N ASP A 30 5.35 -8.23 -8.43
CA ASP A 30 4.59 -7.33 -9.30
C ASP A 30 5.31 -5.97 -9.46
N ILE A 31 4.99 -5.25 -10.54
CA ILE A 31 5.54 -3.93 -10.86
C ILE A 31 4.39 -2.94 -10.98
N CYS A 32 4.52 -1.81 -10.29
CA CYS A 32 3.58 -0.69 -10.39
C CYS A 32 4.32 0.62 -10.61
N GLU A 33 3.58 1.61 -11.06
CA GLU A 33 4.02 3.00 -11.15
C GLU A 33 3.18 3.83 -10.18
N VAL A 34 3.86 4.72 -9.45
CA VAL A 34 3.23 5.68 -8.53
C VAL A 34 3.93 7.01 -8.75
N SER A 35 3.17 8.04 -9.12
CA SER A 35 3.70 9.39 -9.37
C SER A 35 4.87 9.38 -10.36
N LEU A 36 4.73 8.66 -11.48
CA LEU A 36 5.73 8.51 -12.55
C LEU A 36 7.02 7.78 -12.16
N VAL A 37 7.07 7.16 -10.98
CA VAL A 37 8.18 6.30 -10.55
C VAL A 37 7.76 4.84 -10.61
N THR A 38 8.55 4.01 -11.26
CA THR A 38 8.31 2.56 -11.35
C THR A 38 8.93 1.84 -10.17
N TYR A 39 8.15 1.00 -9.50
CA TYR A 39 8.56 0.23 -8.33
C TYR A 39 8.37 -1.26 -8.54
N GLU A 40 9.27 -2.04 -7.96
CA GLU A 40 9.01 -3.45 -7.64
C GLU A 40 8.26 -3.55 -6.31
N VAL A 41 7.17 -4.33 -6.28
CA VAL A 41 6.53 -4.70 -5.02
C VAL A 41 7.38 -5.78 -4.36
N THR A 42 7.92 -5.52 -3.18
CA THR A 42 8.73 -6.50 -2.42
C THR A 42 7.97 -7.09 -1.25
N GLY A 43 6.92 -6.42 -0.78
CA GLY A 43 6.13 -6.85 0.38
C GLY A 43 4.71 -6.33 0.33
N ARG A 44 3.84 -7.00 1.08
CA ARG A 44 2.42 -6.65 1.21
C ARG A 44 1.96 -6.92 2.64
N THR A 45 1.40 -5.90 3.28
CA THR A 45 0.65 -6.02 4.53
C THR A 45 -0.83 -5.78 4.21
N HIS A 46 -1.71 -6.70 4.59
CA HIS A 46 -3.13 -6.63 4.29
C HIS A 46 -3.95 -6.62 5.57
N ASN A 47 -4.73 -5.56 5.78
CA ASN A 47 -5.72 -5.45 6.84
C ASN A 47 -7.10 -5.81 6.26
N ARG A 48 -7.55 -7.05 6.54
CA ARG A 48 -8.84 -7.55 6.05
C ARG A 48 -10.04 -6.81 6.65
N GLY A 49 -9.90 -6.25 7.85
CA GLY A 49 -10.98 -5.52 8.50
C GLY A 49 -11.30 -4.17 7.86
N ARG A 50 -10.38 -3.64 7.05
CA ARG A 50 -10.47 -2.28 6.48
C ARG A 50 -10.39 -2.21 4.96
N ASN A 51 -10.38 -3.35 4.26
CA ASN A 51 -10.11 -3.41 2.82
C ASN A 51 -8.88 -2.54 2.44
N ALA A 52 -7.80 -2.69 3.21
CA ALA A 52 -6.63 -1.83 3.14
C ALA A 52 -5.34 -2.65 2.99
N VAL A 53 -4.44 -2.21 2.13
CA VAL A 53 -3.13 -2.81 1.89
C VAL A 53 -2.03 -1.76 2.00
N VAL A 54 -0.92 -2.13 2.64
CA VAL A 54 0.34 -1.40 2.53
C VAL A 54 1.30 -2.23 1.68
N LEU A 55 1.64 -1.73 0.49
CA LEU A 55 2.68 -2.32 -0.35
C LEU A 55 4.04 -1.76 0.07
N THR A 56 5.02 -2.64 0.23
CA THR A 56 6.43 -2.23 0.30
C THR A 56 6.98 -2.19 -1.12
N LEU A 57 7.38 -0.99 -1.52
CA LEU A 57 7.85 -0.65 -2.85
C LEU A 57 9.36 -0.43 -2.83
N ARG A 58 10.06 -0.93 -3.86
CA ARG A 58 11.49 -0.74 -4.04
C ARG A 58 11.79 -0.09 -5.39
N ASP A 59 12.59 0.96 -5.35
CA ASP A 59 13.26 1.57 -6.49
C ASP A 59 14.76 1.65 -6.19
N GLY A 60 15.53 0.70 -6.74
CA GLY A 60 16.95 0.54 -6.42
C GLY A 60 17.19 0.33 -4.92
N ILE A 61 17.80 1.32 -4.26
CA ILE A 61 18.06 1.31 -2.82
C ILE A 61 16.95 1.96 -1.99
N HIS A 62 16.03 2.69 -2.65
CA HIS A 62 14.97 3.42 -1.97
C HIS A 62 13.80 2.49 -1.67
N ILE A 63 13.26 2.62 -0.46
CA ILE A 63 12.06 1.90 -0.03
C ILE A 63 10.97 2.95 0.19
N SER A 64 9.77 2.65 -0.29
CA SER A 64 8.57 3.45 -0.04
C SER A 64 7.41 2.54 0.30
N TYR A 65 6.38 3.10 0.93
CA TYR A 65 5.22 2.36 1.38
C TYR A 65 3.97 2.98 0.79
N LEU A 66 3.27 2.24 -0.06
CA LEU A 66 2.01 2.70 -0.64
C LEU A 66 0.86 2.13 0.19
N HIS A 67 0.23 2.99 0.97
CA HIS A 67 -1.06 2.69 1.60
C HIS A 67 -2.17 2.83 0.56
N ILE A 68 -3.00 1.79 0.46
CA ILE A 68 -4.14 1.72 -0.42
C ILE A 68 -5.32 1.32 0.44
N GLU A 69 -6.38 2.12 0.45
CA GLU A 69 -7.61 1.80 1.17
C GLU A 69 -8.82 2.10 0.30
N GLU A 70 -9.75 1.15 0.24
CA GLU A 70 -11.01 1.32 -0.48
C GLU A 70 -12.16 1.41 0.52
N ARG A 71 -12.71 2.62 0.63
CA ARG A 71 -13.94 2.91 1.38
C ARG A 71 -15.07 3.25 0.40
N GLU A 72 -15.49 4.50 0.36
CA GLU A 72 -16.36 5.03 -0.71
C GLU A 72 -15.60 5.23 -2.02
N GLN A 73 -14.31 5.55 -1.92
CA GLN A 73 -13.39 5.73 -3.03
C GLN A 73 -12.07 5.03 -2.71
N LEU A 74 -11.32 4.69 -3.75
CA LEU A 74 -9.98 4.15 -3.65
C LEU A 74 -9.00 5.28 -3.38
N GLN A 75 -8.31 5.23 -2.23
CA GLN A 75 -7.39 6.25 -1.77
C GLN A 75 -5.96 5.72 -1.70
N TYR A 76 -5.00 6.61 -1.95
CA TYR A 76 -3.58 6.30 -1.96
C TYR A 76 -2.80 7.30 -1.11
N GLY A 77 -1.89 6.78 -0.29
CA GLY A 77 -0.86 7.57 0.39
C GLY A 77 0.49 6.92 0.16
N LEU A 78 1.46 7.70 -0.34
CA LEU A 78 2.83 7.23 -0.54
C LEU A 78 3.70 7.76 0.59
N TYR A 79 4.38 6.85 1.26
CA TYR A 79 5.14 7.14 2.46
C TYR A 79 6.60 6.73 2.34
N LYS A 80 7.45 7.42 3.09
CA LYS A 80 8.85 7.08 3.33
C LYS A 80 9.08 6.87 4.82
N PRO A 81 9.93 5.92 5.21
CA PRO A 81 10.25 5.71 6.61
C PRO A 81 11.01 6.92 7.16
N ILE A 82 10.68 7.32 8.38
CA ILE A 82 11.42 8.34 9.12
C ILE A 82 11.92 7.75 10.43
N ASP A 83 13.02 8.32 10.93
CA ASP A 83 13.53 7.97 12.24
C ASP A 83 12.67 8.63 13.32
N GLY A 84 12.23 7.85 14.28
CA GLY A 84 11.49 8.33 15.43
C GLY A 84 11.41 7.28 16.51
N ARG A 85 11.17 7.72 17.75
CA ARG A 85 11.09 6.84 18.91
C ARG A 85 9.91 7.25 19.76
N LEU A 86 9.10 6.26 20.10
CA LEU A 86 8.00 6.36 21.04
C LEU A 86 8.17 5.24 22.06
N ASP A 87 7.87 5.54 23.32
CA ASP A 87 8.15 4.60 24.41
C ASP A 87 7.15 3.45 24.44
N ASN A 88 5.87 3.74 24.20
CA ASN A 88 4.79 2.75 24.19
C ASN A 88 3.55 3.29 23.43
N PRO A 89 2.61 2.43 23.02
CA PRO A 89 1.40 2.85 22.29
C PRO A 89 0.56 3.93 23.00
N ALA A 90 0.48 3.92 24.32
CA ALA A 90 -0.28 4.91 25.08
C ALA A 90 0.40 6.30 25.12
N ALA A 91 1.65 6.41 24.66
CA ALA A 91 2.39 7.66 24.56
C ALA A 91 2.23 8.35 23.20
N VAL A 92 1.46 7.77 22.27
CA VAL A 92 1.23 8.34 20.94
C VAL A 92 0.25 9.53 21.09
N PRO A 93 0.68 10.78 20.87
CA PRO A 93 -0.14 11.95 21.16
C PRO A 93 -1.10 12.26 20.00
N ALA A 94 -2.18 13.01 20.29
CA ALA A 94 -3.12 13.46 19.27
C ALA A 94 -2.57 14.57 18.35
N THR A 95 -1.45 15.20 18.74
CA THR A 95 -0.78 16.24 17.96
C THR A 95 0.72 16.01 18.00
N LEU A 96 1.37 16.12 16.85
CA LEU A 96 2.81 15.94 16.68
C LEU A 96 3.40 17.14 15.94
N GLU A 97 4.61 17.53 16.33
CA GLU A 97 5.38 18.55 15.63
C GLU A 97 6.59 17.89 14.98
N LEU A 98 6.75 18.06 13.66
CA LEU A 98 7.84 17.51 12.87
C LEU A 98 8.22 18.54 11.81
N ASP A 99 9.50 18.93 11.74
CA ASP A 99 10.03 19.89 10.78
C ASP A 99 9.20 21.19 10.67
N ASP A 100 8.91 21.79 11.82
CA ASP A 100 8.08 23.01 11.98
C ASP A 100 6.63 22.88 11.45
N GLN A 101 6.15 21.65 11.22
CA GLN A 101 4.77 21.35 10.84
C GLN A 101 4.02 20.65 11.95
N VAL A 102 2.76 21.03 12.13
CA VAL A 102 1.88 20.42 13.13
C VAL A 102 0.97 19.41 12.43
N PHE A 103 1.07 18.17 12.88
CA PHE A 103 0.26 17.04 12.45
C PHE A 103 -0.84 16.77 13.48
N TYR A 104 -2.07 16.66 13.01
CA TYR A 104 -3.25 16.36 13.82
C TYR A 104 -3.71 14.93 13.57
N LEU A 105 -4.04 14.20 14.64
CA LEU A 105 -4.54 12.83 14.55
C LEU A 105 -5.90 12.81 13.87
N GLU A 106 -5.96 12.15 12.71
CA GLU A 106 -7.19 11.98 11.94
C GLU A 106 -7.85 10.64 12.26
N GLU A 107 -7.05 9.59 12.42
CA GLU A 107 -7.56 8.24 12.63
C GLU A 107 -6.62 7.39 13.48
N GLU A 108 -7.21 6.63 14.39
CA GLU A 108 -6.54 5.63 15.22
C GLU A 108 -7.35 4.33 15.12
N TYR A 109 -6.66 3.20 14.90
CA TYR A 109 -7.31 1.91 14.89
C TYR A 109 -6.35 0.75 15.16
N GLU A 110 -6.94 -0.36 15.59
CA GLU A 110 -6.29 -1.66 15.67
C GLU A 110 -6.87 -2.61 14.62
N GLY A 111 -6.05 -3.55 14.15
CA GLY A 111 -6.51 -4.58 13.23
C GLY A 111 -5.53 -5.73 13.08
N HIS A 112 -6.07 -6.89 12.73
CA HIS A 112 -5.26 -8.06 12.45
C HIS A 112 -4.78 -8.04 10.99
N VAL A 113 -3.47 -8.11 10.80
CA VAL A 113 -2.83 -8.02 9.48
C VAL A 113 -2.18 -9.33 9.05
N ALA A 114 -2.29 -9.62 7.76
CA ALA A 114 -1.52 -10.68 7.11
C ALA A 114 -0.38 -10.05 6.30
N VAL A 115 0.81 -10.65 6.36
CA VAL A 115 2.01 -10.15 5.67
C VAL A 115 2.54 -11.18 4.68
N VAL A 116 3.07 -10.70 3.56
CA VAL A 116 3.75 -11.52 2.54
C VAL A 116 4.95 -10.74 2.02
N GLY A 117 6.10 -11.41 1.86
CA GLY A 117 7.32 -10.81 1.33
C GLY A 117 8.09 -9.98 2.36
N GLN A 118 8.78 -8.93 1.90
CA GLN A 118 9.61 -8.03 2.70
C GLN A 118 8.80 -6.81 3.13
N THR A 119 8.31 -6.83 4.36
CA THR A 119 7.53 -5.75 5.00
C THR A 119 8.24 -5.23 6.24
N PRO A 120 7.85 -4.06 6.78
CA PRO A 120 8.45 -3.52 8.03
C PRO A 120 8.32 -4.48 9.22
N PHE A 121 7.21 -5.21 9.27
CA PHE A 121 6.94 -6.26 10.24
C PHE A 121 6.94 -7.62 9.54
N MET A 122 7.81 -8.53 9.98
CA MET A 122 8.02 -9.82 9.31
C MET A 122 6.89 -10.84 9.53
N ASN A 123 6.09 -10.67 10.58
CA ASN A 123 5.01 -11.58 10.94
C ASN A 123 3.69 -10.83 10.88
N GLY A 124 2.61 -11.54 10.52
CA GLY A 124 1.26 -11.05 10.72
C GLY A 124 0.92 -10.97 12.21
N GLY A 125 -0.22 -10.38 12.53
CA GLY A 125 -0.66 -10.19 13.92
C GLY A 125 -1.46 -8.92 14.10
N ASP A 126 -1.63 -8.55 15.36
CA ASP A 126 -2.36 -7.34 15.71
C ASP A 126 -1.45 -6.12 15.54
N GLN A 127 -1.93 -5.17 14.74
CA GLN A 127 -1.25 -3.93 14.42
C GLN A 127 -2.11 -2.77 14.90
N HIS A 128 -1.49 -1.82 15.59
CA HIS A 128 -2.08 -0.53 15.94
C HIS A 128 -1.54 0.53 14.97
N VAL A 129 -2.41 1.34 14.40
CA VAL A 129 -2.07 2.38 13.43
C VAL A 129 -2.65 3.72 13.87
N TRP A 130 -1.82 4.77 13.80
CA TRP A 130 -2.23 6.16 13.92
C TRP A 130 -1.91 6.89 12.62
N GLN A 131 -2.88 7.62 12.10
CA GLN A 131 -2.75 8.42 10.88
C GLN A 131 -3.02 9.88 11.22
N TYR A 132 -2.12 10.73 10.79
CA TYR A 132 -2.16 12.16 11.01
C TYR A 132 -2.10 12.90 9.70
N GLN A 133 -2.61 14.13 9.72
CA GLN A 133 -2.54 15.04 8.60
C GLN A 133 -2.21 16.46 9.07
N THR A 134 -1.52 17.23 8.22
CA THR A 134 -1.43 18.69 8.38
C THR A 134 -2.56 19.39 7.63
N ASP A 135 -2.70 20.70 7.85
CA ASP A 135 -3.61 21.56 7.09
C ASP A 135 -3.24 21.63 5.59
N GLU A 136 -1.95 21.41 5.26
CA GLU A 136 -1.41 21.35 3.90
C GLU A 136 -1.39 19.94 3.28
N PHE A 137 -2.16 19.00 3.84
CA PHE A 137 -2.30 17.62 3.33
C PHE A 137 -1.03 16.76 3.36
N ARG A 138 -0.02 17.12 4.18
CA ARG A 138 1.08 16.21 4.49
C ARG A 138 0.57 15.11 5.41
N LEU A 139 1.08 13.90 5.21
CA LEU A 139 0.67 12.71 5.95
C LEU A 139 1.77 12.27 6.90
N LEU A 140 1.38 11.82 8.07
CA LEU A 140 2.25 11.09 8.98
C LEU A 140 1.50 9.84 9.43
N ARG A 141 2.21 8.71 9.43
CA ARG A 141 1.67 7.42 9.83
C ARG A 141 2.60 6.79 10.86
N ILE A 142 2.00 6.26 11.92
CA ILE A 142 2.70 5.52 12.96
C ILE A 142 2.07 4.14 13.02
N GLU A 143 2.90 3.11 13.02
CA GLU A 143 2.47 1.74 13.18
C GLU A 143 3.19 1.12 14.36
N TRP A 144 2.45 0.37 15.17
CA TRP A 144 2.98 -0.45 16.24
C TRP A 144 2.54 -1.89 16.09
N GLN A 145 3.50 -2.81 16.18
CA GLN A 145 3.22 -4.24 16.20
C GLN A 145 4.35 -4.97 16.94
N ASN A 146 3.98 -5.90 17.82
CA ASN A 146 4.93 -6.76 18.55
C ASN A 146 6.07 -5.98 19.24
N GLY A 147 5.75 -4.85 19.88
CA GLY A 147 6.72 -4.04 20.62
C GLY A 147 7.64 -3.17 19.75
N ARG A 148 7.38 -3.06 18.45
CA ARG A 148 8.16 -2.24 17.53
C ARG A 148 7.29 -1.15 16.91
N PHE A 149 7.83 0.07 16.90
CA PHE A 149 7.29 1.18 16.13
C PHE A 149 7.93 1.29 14.75
N MET A 150 7.12 1.75 13.80
CA MET A 150 7.56 2.28 12.52
C MET A 150 6.85 3.61 12.28
N LEU A 151 7.59 4.62 11.86
CA LEU A 151 7.07 5.94 11.56
C LEU A 151 7.33 6.25 10.10
N TYR A 152 6.37 6.93 9.48
CA TYR A 152 6.45 7.26 8.07
C TYR A 152 5.88 8.65 7.82
N GLU A 153 6.57 9.45 7.03
CA GLU A 153 6.02 10.67 6.45
C GLU A 153 5.56 10.40 5.02
N GLY A 154 4.58 11.13 4.53
CA GLY A 154 4.08 10.92 3.18
C GLY A 154 3.18 12.02 2.67
N GLU A 155 2.57 11.73 1.53
CA GLU A 155 1.63 12.60 0.84
C GLU A 155 0.51 11.78 0.18
N LYS A 156 -0.61 12.44 -0.07
CA LYS A 156 -1.71 11.83 -0.85
C LYS A 156 -1.27 11.68 -2.31
N VAL A 157 -1.58 10.54 -2.90
CA VAL A 157 -1.35 10.31 -4.33
C VAL A 157 -2.67 10.31 -5.07
N ILE A 158 -2.69 10.98 -6.22
CA ILE A 158 -3.87 11.05 -7.08
C ILE A 158 -4.07 9.67 -7.71
N PRO A 159 -5.28 9.08 -7.68
CA PRO A 159 -5.54 7.76 -8.27
C PRO A 159 -5.12 7.61 -9.74
N GLY A 160 -5.18 8.70 -10.52
CA GLY A 160 -4.75 8.72 -11.92
C GLY A 160 -3.24 8.58 -12.13
N ASP A 161 -2.44 8.83 -11.09
CA ASP A 161 -0.98 8.72 -11.12
C ASP A 161 -0.49 7.34 -10.63
N VAL A 162 -1.42 6.39 -10.49
CA VAL A 162 -1.13 5.04 -10.02
C VAL A 162 -1.50 4.03 -11.09
N LYS A 163 -0.56 3.14 -11.44
CA LYS A 163 -0.75 2.17 -12.51
C LYS A 163 -0.10 0.83 -12.21
N VAL A 164 -0.79 -0.26 -12.55
CA VAL A 164 -0.18 -1.59 -12.60
C VAL A 164 0.57 -1.73 -13.93
N ILE A 165 1.87 -2.01 -13.86
CA ILE A 165 2.72 -2.19 -15.04
C ILE A 165 2.84 -3.68 -15.38
N ARG A 166 3.05 -4.52 -14.37
CA ARG A 166 3.11 -5.98 -14.52
C ARG A 166 2.54 -6.66 -13.29
N ALA A 167 1.66 -7.60 -13.52
CA ALA A 167 1.11 -8.47 -12.49
C ALA A 167 1.29 -9.95 -12.91
N SER A 168 1.86 -10.78 -12.03
CA SER A 168 2.09 -12.22 -12.27
C SER A 168 0.91 -13.11 -11.89
#